data_AF-A0A932EZI9-F1
#
_entry.id   AF-A0A932EZI9-F1
#
_cell.length_a   1.000
_cell.length_b   1.000
_cell.length_c   1.000
_cell.angle_alpha   90.00
_cell.angle_beta   90.00
_cell.angle_gamma   90.00
#
_symmetry.space_group_name_H-M   'P 1'
#
loop_
_entity.id
_entity.type
_entity.pdbx_description
1 polymer ?
#
loop_
_entity_poly.entity_id
_entity_poly.type
_entity_poly.pdbx_seq_one_letter_code
_entity_poly.pdbx_strand_id
1 'polypeptide(L)' 'MARPTVHHEERVTTAFRLPKDLHHRLQEAAAERDLSANFLAVKALEEFLDHLVPADELRLTRAS' A
#
# COMPACT_ATOMS: atom_id res chain seq x y z
N MET A 1 -29.89 6.84 -0.58
CA MET A 1 -29.23 5.79 0.24
C MET A 1 -28.03 5.30 -0.55
N ALA A 2 -26.81 5.39 -0.02
CA ALA A 2 -25.61 4.93 -0.72
C ALA A 2 -25.64 3.40 -0.84
N ARG A 3 -25.42 2.87 -2.04
CA ARG A 3 -25.39 1.42 -2.31
C ARG A 3 -24.21 0.81 -1.55
N PRO A 4 -24.38 -0.29 -0.79
CA PRO A 4 -23.25 -0.96 -0.17
C PRO A 4 -22.31 -1.45 -1.27
N THR A 5 -21.05 -1.02 -1.24
CA THR A 5 -20.01 -1.58 -2.10
C THR A 5 -19.76 -3.00 -1.62
N VAL A 6 -20.37 -3.98 -2.29
CA VAL A 6 -20.12 -5.39 -1.99
C VAL A 6 -18.74 -5.72 -2.51
N HIS A 7 -17.79 -5.94 -1.60
CA HIS A 7 -16.50 -6.52 -1.93
C HIS A 7 -16.66 -8.04 -1.93
N HIS A 8 -16.20 -8.71 -2.99
CA HIS A 8 -16.38 -10.16 -3.18
C HIS A 8 -15.39 -11.02 -2.37
N GLU A 9 -14.40 -10.39 -1.73
CA GLU A 9 -13.33 -11.05 -0.99
C GLU A 9 -13.38 -10.71 0.50
N GLU A 10 -12.95 -11.64 1.35
CA GLU A 10 -12.73 -11.36 2.78
C GLU A 10 -11.58 -10.37 2.93
N ARG A 11 -11.78 -9.31 3.73
CA ARG A 11 -10.80 -8.25 3.97
C ARG A 11 -10.54 -8.06 5.44
N VAL A 12 -9.27 -7.88 5.80
CA VAL A 12 -8.84 -7.50 7.14
C VAL A 12 -8.53 -6.00 7.15
N THR A 13 -9.11 -5.26 8.10
CA THR A 13 -8.75 -3.85 8.30
C THR A 13 -7.38 -3.75 8.96
N THR A 14 -6.42 -3.17 8.24
CA THR A 14 -5.06 -2.97 8.74
C THR A 14 -4.76 -1.47 8.85
N ALA A 15 -4.32 -1.01 10.02
CA ALA A 15 -3.96 0.38 10.27
C ALA A 15 -2.44 0.58 10.21
N PHE A 16 -1.99 1.48 9.33
CA PHE A 16 -0.58 1.87 9.21
C PHE A 16 -0.37 3.30 9.69
N ARG A 17 0.74 3.55 10.38
CA ARG A 17 1.20 4.91 10.70
C ARG A 17 2.15 5.37 9.61
N LEU A 18 1.68 6.26 8.74
CA LEU A 18 2.49 6.81 7.66
C LEU A 18 3.09 8.17 8.06
N PRO A 19 4.31 8.50 7.60
CA PRO A 19 4.78 9.87 7.61
C PRO A 19 3.75 10.79 6.93
N LYS A 20 3.55 11.99 7.46
CA LYS A 20 2.53 12.93 6.97
C LYS A 20 2.67 13.22 5.47
N ASP A 21 3.90 13.44 5.01
CA ASP A 21 4.18 13.75 3.61
C ASP A 21 3.87 12.57 2.68
N LEU A 22 4.13 11.33 3.15
CA LEU A 22 3.78 10.13 2.39
C LEU A 22 2.25 9.97 2.29
N HIS A 23 1.53 10.22 3.38
CA HIS A 23 0.08 10.20 3.36
C HIS A 23 -0.48 11.25 2.38
N HIS A 24 0.07 12.47 2.38
CA HIS A 24 -0.35 13.53 1.45
C HIS A 24 -0.14 13.11 -0.01
N ARG A 25 1.06 12.63 -0.36
CA ARG A 25 1.38 12.17 -1.71
C ARG A 25 0.48 11.03 -2.17
N LEU A 26 0.10 10.12 -1.27
CA LEU A 26 -0.84 9.04 -1.59
C LEU A 26 -2.24 9.61 -1.91
N GLN A 27 -2.70 10.61 -1.16
CA GLN A 27 -4.00 11.26 -1.40
C GLN A 27 -4.00 12.02 -2.72
N GLU A 28 -2.95 12.78 -3.02
CA GLU A 28 -2.80 13.51 -4.29
C GLU A 28 -2.81 12.53 -5.47
N ALA A 29 -2.00 11.48 -5.40
CA ALA A 29 -1.92 10.48 -6.46
C ALA A 29 -3.25 9.75 -6.70
N ALA A 30 -4.00 9.49 -5.64
CA ALA A 30 -5.33 8.91 -5.69
C ALA A 30 -6.34 9.86 -6.36
N ALA A 31 -6.35 11.13 -5.96
CA ALA A 31 -7.24 12.15 -6.50
C ALA A 31 -6.99 12.40 -7.99
N GLU A 32 -5.73 12.52 -8.41
CA GLU A 32 -5.35 12.71 -9.82
C GLU A 32 -5.85 11.60 -10.76
N ARG A 33 -6.03 10.38 -10.22
CA ARG A 33 -6.36 9.18 -11.00
C ARG A 33 -7.81 8.75 -10.85
N ASP A 34 -8.61 9.50 -10.09
CA ASP A 34 -9.97 9.12 -9.70
C ASP A 34 -10.03 7.72 -9.04
N LEU A 35 -9.05 7.45 -8.16
CA LEU A 35 -8.92 6.20 -7.42
C LEU A 35 -9.00 6.44 -5.91
N SER A 36 -9.25 5.38 -5.14
CA SER A 36 -9.16 5.46 -3.68
C SER A 36 -7.71 5.29 -3.19
N ALA A 37 -7.34 6.02 -2.13
CA ALA A 37 -6.04 5.85 -1.47
C ALA A 37 -5.81 4.41 -1.00
N ASN A 38 -6.86 3.72 -0.53
CA ASN A 38 -6.80 2.31 -0.16
C ASN A 38 -6.43 1.41 -1.34
N PHE A 39 -7.04 1.64 -2.51
CA PHE A 39 -6.71 0.87 -3.72
C PHE A 39 -5.25 1.02 -4.11
N LEU A 40 -4.75 2.26 -4.15
CA LEU A 40 -3.34 2.52 -4.47
C LEU A 40 -2.40 1.91 -3.41
N ALA A 41 -2.74 1.99 -2.13
CA ALA A 41 -1.94 1.39 -1.07
C ALA A 41 -1.88 -0.14 -1.20
N VAL A 42 -3.01 -0.80 -1.49
CA VAL A 42 -3.05 -2.25 -1.73
C VAL A 42 -2.20 -2.62 -2.95
N LYS A 43 -2.34 -1.90 -4.08
CA LYS A 43 -1.52 -2.17 -5.28
C LYS A 43 -0.03 -1.94 -5.06
N ALA A 44 0.34 -0.92 -4.30
CA ALA A 44 1.74 -0.67 -3.96
C ALA A 44 2.30 -1.78 -3.04
N LEU A 45 1.50 -2.30 -2.11
CA LEU A 45 1.91 -3.40 -1.24
C LEU A 45 2.04 -4.72 -2.01
N GLU A 46 1.10 -5.04 -2.90
CA GLU A 46 1.20 -6.20 -3.81
C GLU A 46 2.49 -6.14 -4.63
N GLU A 47 2.72 -5.02 -5.33
CA GLU A 47 3.92 -4.81 -6.14
C GLU A 47 5.20 -4.94 -5.30
N PHE A 48 5.24 -4.33 -4.11
CA PHE A 48 6.41 -4.39 -3.25
C PHE A 48 6.71 -5.82 -2.77
N LEU A 49 5.67 -6.61 -2.47
CA LEU A 49 5.82 -8.00 -2.03
C LEU A 49 6.25 -8.91 -3.18
N ASP A 50 5.73 -8.70 -4.39
CA ASP A 50 6.12 -9.45 -5.59
C ASP A 50 7.59 -9.21 -5.98
N HIS A 51 8.12 -8.01 -5.66
CA HIS A 51 9.50 -7.62 -5.94
C HIS A 51 10.42 -7.71 -4.72
N LEU A 52 9.93 -8.24 -3.59
CA LEU A 52 10.74 -8.35 -2.39
C LEU A 52 11.83 -9.38 -2.63
N VAL A 53 13.10 -8.94 -2.63
CA VAL A 53 14.23 -9.86 -2.65
C VAL A 53 14.11 -10.78 -1.43
N PRO A 54 14.20 -12.11 -1.61
CA PRO A 54 14.14 -13.05 -0.50
C PRO A 54 15.11 -12.63 0.61
N ALA A 55 14.65 -12.64 1.87
CA ALA A 55 15.46 -12.18 2.99
C ALA A 55 16.80 -12.93 3.11
N ASP A 56 16.83 -14.19 2.65
CA ASP A 56 18.04 -15.03 2.61
C ASP A 56 19.09 -14.55 1.60
N GLU A 57 18.69 -13.71 0.63
CA GLU A 57 19.56 -13.10 -0.38
C GLU A 57 20.00 -11.68 0.00
N LEU A 58 19.35 -11.06 1.00
CA LEU A 58 19.75 -9.77 1.55
C LEU A 58 21.00 -9.93 2.42
N ARG A 59 22.17 -10.00 1.79
CA ARG A 59 23.45 -9.82 2.47
C ARG A 59 23.54 -8.40 3.00
N LEU A 60 23.17 -8.21 4.27
CA LEU A 60 23.42 -6.99 5.03
C LEU A 60 24.94 -6.73 5.04
N THR A 61 25.42 -5.89 4.13
CA THR A 61 26.74 -5.28 4.25
C THR A 61 26.67 -4.20 5.31
N ARG A 62 26.69 -4.61 6.59
CA ARG A 62 27.12 -3.72 7.65
C ARG A 62 28.63 -3.53 7.46
N ALA A 63 29.02 -2.38 6.89
CA ALA A 63 30.39 -1.92 7.02
C ALA A 63 30.61 -1.54 8.49
N SER A 64 31.54 -2.25 9.11
CA SER A 64 32.08 -2.01 10.45
C SER A 64 32.70 -0.62 10.58
#